data_AF-A0A414S5W7-F1
#
_entry.id   AF-A0A414S5W7-F1
#
_cell.length_a   1.000
_cell.length_b   1.000
_cell.length_c   1.000
_cell.angle_alpha   90.00
_cell.angle_beta   90.00
_cell.angle_gamma   90.00
#
_symmetry.space_group_name_H-M   'P 1'
#
loop_
_entity.id
_entity.type
_entity.pdbx_description
1 polymer ?
#
loop_
_entity_poly.entity_id
_entity_poly.type
_entity_poly.pdbx_seq_one_letter_code
_entity_poly.pdbx_strand_id
1 'polypeptide(L)'
;MKYSKSKKSGFTLVELIVVLTILAILAALLIPALTGYIEKAKKNKVIAETRMLHEAVQTVTSELYAGSAQWKASSGGTTTLASSSGDPIKASSALAGVNLKDCYNEVVKLSEVPSLQDGSGHFFAIINGNGKVHSIIYTARGYLGLYSSDTQKYEAYKIGETTDYGTVSDAAYSGSFYSSIYYIAAIDDGNSSDPNASYMWSCAAIRSVLGVGKL
;
A
#
# COMPACT_ATOMS: atom_id res chain seq x y z
N MET A 1 56.16 54.48 6.31
CA MET A 1 55.11 53.46 6.04
C MET A 1 53.76 54.00 6.48
N LYS A 2 52.85 54.31 5.56
CA LYS A 2 51.48 54.78 5.89
C LYS A 2 50.58 53.56 6.08
N TYR A 3 50.06 53.33 7.28
CA TYR A 3 49.04 52.32 7.54
C TYR A 3 47.65 52.88 7.16
N SER A 4 47.09 52.37 6.06
CA SER A 4 45.70 52.64 5.67
C SER A 4 44.78 51.83 6.58
N LYS A 5 44.05 52.51 7.48
CA LYS A 5 43.04 51.91 8.36
C LYS A 5 41.77 51.70 7.54
N SER A 6 41.53 50.48 7.04
CA SER A 6 40.27 50.15 6.37
C SER A 6 39.11 50.26 7.38
N LYS A 7 38.13 51.13 7.10
CA LYS A 7 36.88 51.17 7.85
C LYS A 7 36.15 49.86 7.60
N LYS A 8 36.12 48.96 8.58
CA LYS A 8 35.20 47.82 8.55
C LYS A 8 33.78 48.36 8.77
N SER A 9 32.96 48.33 7.73
CA SER A 9 31.52 48.56 7.84
C SER A 9 30.90 47.35 8.57
N GLY A 10 30.49 47.55 9.82
CA GLY A 10 29.70 46.56 10.56
C GLY A 10 28.21 46.74 10.27
N PHE A 11 27.48 45.63 10.20
CA PHE A 11 26.01 45.64 10.19
C PHE A 11 25.49 46.20 11.52
N THR A 12 24.42 46.99 11.46
CA THR A 12 23.74 47.47 12.67
C THR A 12 22.87 46.36 13.27
N LEU A 13 22.71 46.35 14.59
CA LEU A 13 21.79 45.41 15.26
C LEU A 13 20.36 45.54 14.75
N VAL A 14 19.95 46.77 14.39
CA VAL A 14 18.62 47.06 13.87
C VAL A 14 18.39 46.41 12.51
N GLU A 15 19.33 46.53 11.57
CA GLU A 15 19.24 45.86 10.26
C GLU A 15 19.11 44.35 10.41
N LEU A 16 19.87 43.75 11.34
CA LEU A 16 19.82 42.31 11.58
C LEU A 16 18.45 41.88 12.14
N ILE A 17 17.88 42.64 13.08
CA ILE A 17 16.56 42.33 13.64
C ILE A 17 15.47 42.44 12.58
N VAL A 18 15.48 43.48 11.73
CA VAL A 18 14.49 43.64 10.66
C VAL A 18 14.55 42.44 9.69
N VAL A 19 15.75 42.02 9.27
CA VAL A 19 15.89 40.86 8.38
C VAL A 19 15.37 39.57 9.03
N LEU A 20 15.74 39.31 10.29
CA LEU A 20 15.26 38.12 11.01
C LEU A 20 13.75 38.12 11.19
N THR A 21 13.13 39.28 11.41
CA THR A 21 11.67 39.38 11.53
C THR A 21 10.96 39.05 10.21
N ILE A 22 11.46 39.54 9.08
CA ILE A 22 10.90 39.22 7.76
C ILE A 22 11.03 37.72 7.46
N LEU A 23 12.22 37.13 7.72
CA LEU A 23 12.43 35.69 7.54
C LEU A 23 11.51 34.85 8.43
N ALA A 24 11.28 35.27 9.67
CA ALA A 24 10.36 34.58 10.58
C ALA A 24 8.91 34.60 10.07
N ILE A 25 8.42 35.75 9.57
CA ILE A 25 7.07 35.86 9.00
C ILE A 25 6.92 34.98 7.75
N LEU A 26 7.91 35.02 6.85
CA LEU A 26 7.89 34.19 5.65
C LEU A 26 7.92 32.69 5.97
N ALA A 27 8.76 32.29 6.93
CA ALA A 27 8.82 30.91 7.38
C ALA A 27 7.50 30.45 8.01
N ALA A 28 6.87 31.28 8.84
CA ALA A 28 5.60 30.96 9.50
C ALA A 28 4.47 30.69 8.50
N LEU A 29 4.42 31.42 7.39
CA LEU A 29 3.43 31.20 6.33
C LEU A 29 3.75 29.97 5.45
N LEU A 30 5.04 29.67 5.27
CA LEU A 30 5.49 28.62 4.36
C LEU A 30 5.43 27.21 4.97
N ILE A 31 5.68 27.07 6.27
CA ILE A 31 5.73 25.76 6.96
C ILE A 31 4.41 24.97 6.80
N PRO A 32 3.21 25.53 7.06
CA PRO A 32 1.97 24.77 6.92
C PRO A 32 1.75 24.25 5.49
N ALA A 33 2.00 25.10 4.49
CA ALA A 33 1.87 24.71 3.08
C ALA A 33 2.85 23.57 2.73
N LEU A 34 4.12 23.70 3.13
CA LEU A 34 5.14 22.70 2.84
C LEU A 34 4.81 21.34 3.48
N THR A 35 4.30 21.32 4.72
CA THR A 35 3.91 20.06 5.38
C THR A 35 2.80 19.33 4.63
N GLY A 36 1.80 20.04 4.12
CA GLY A 36 0.73 19.45 3.30
C GLY A 36 1.24 18.89 1.96
N TYR A 37 2.17 19.59 1.29
CA TYR A 37 2.79 19.09 0.06
C TYR A 37 3.62 17.82 0.30
N ILE A 38 4.36 17.75 1.40
CA ILE A 38 5.13 16.57 1.78
C ILE A 38 4.19 15.37 2.01
N GLU A 39 3.08 15.59 2.71
CA GLU A 39 2.08 14.54 2.97
C GLU A 39 1.46 14.01 1.67
N LYS A 40 1.06 14.93 0.77
CA LYS A 40 0.54 14.57 -0.55
C LYS A 40 1.57 13.81 -1.40
N ALA A 41 2.83 14.24 -1.38
CA ALA A 41 3.90 13.56 -2.10
C ALA A 41 4.12 12.13 -1.58
N LYS A 42 4.05 11.92 -0.26
CA LYS A 42 4.13 10.58 0.33
C LYS A 42 2.96 9.69 -0.09
N LYS A 43 1.72 10.19 -0.03
CA LYS A 43 0.53 9.47 -0.52
C LYS A 43 0.65 9.12 -2.01
N ASN A 44 1.10 10.05 -2.85
CA ASN A 44 1.34 9.81 -4.27
C ASN A 44 2.41 8.74 -4.53
N LYS A 45 3.49 8.73 -3.74
CA LYS A 45 4.51 7.68 -3.81
C LYS A 45 3.92 6.30 -3.52
N VAL A 46 3.10 6.20 -2.47
CA VAL A 46 2.44 4.94 -2.08
C VAL A 46 1.46 4.47 -3.16
N ILE A 47 0.72 5.39 -3.79
CA ILE A 47 -0.14 5.08 -4.95
C ILE A 47 0.69 4.50 -6.11
N ALA A 48 1.82 5.13 -6.45
CA ALA A 48 2.69 4.64 -7.51
C ALA A 48 3.26 3.25 -7.20
N GLU A 49 3.75 3.03 -5.98
CA GLU A 49 4.23 1.73 -5.51
C GLU A 49 3.13 0.65 -5.55
N THR A 50 1.90 1.00 -5.14
CA THR A 50 0.75 0.09 -5.19
C THR A 50 0.40 -0.30 -6.63
N ARG A 51 0.55 0.63 -7.59
CA ARG A 51 0.34 0.34 -9.01
C ARG A 51 1.41 -0.58 -9.59
N MET A 52 2.68 -0.32 -9.30
CA MET A 52 3.78 -1.21 -9.73
C MET A 52 3.59 -2.62 -9.16
N LEU A 53 3.17 -2.71 -7.90
CA LEU A 53 2.81 -3.99 -7.27
C LEU A 53 1.63 -4.66 -7.97
N HIS A 54 0.57 -3.92 -8.33
CA HIS A 54 -0.56 -4.47 -9.08
C HIS A 54 -0.11 -5.09 -10.39
N GLU A 55 0.69 -4.39 -11.19
CA GLU A 55 1.18 -4.89 -12.48
C GLU A 55 2.02 -6.18 -12.30
N ALA A 56 2.87 -6.24 -11.28
CA ALA A 56 3.65 -7.43 -10.95
C ALA A 56 2.77 -8.61 -10.48
N VAL A 57 1.85 -8.36 -9.54
CA VAL A 57 0.91 -9.38 -9.04
C VAL A 57 0.06 -9.93 -10.18
N GLN A 58 -0.46 -9.05 -11.05
CA GLN A 58 -1.28 -9.45 -12.18
C GLN A 58 -0.48 -10.31 -13.17
N THR A 59 0.79 -9.99 -13.41
CA THR A 59 1.68 -10.77 -14.28
C THR A 59 1.82 -12.21 -13.75
N VAL A 60 2.32 -12.37 -12.53
CA VAL A 60 2.54 -13.69 -11.90
C VAL A 60 1.22 -14.47 -11.80
N THR A 61 0.15 -13.81 -11.39
CA THR A 61 -1.16 -14.45 -11.27
C THR A 61 -1.70 -14.92 -12.62
N SER A 62 -1.45 -14.19 -13.72
CA SER A 62 -1.89 -14.60 -15.06
C SER A 62 -1.14 -15.83 -15.55
N GLU A 63 0.14 -15.94 -15.22
CA GLU A 63 0.95 -17.13 -15.52
C GLU A 63 0.46 -18.34 -14.73
N LEU A 64 0.20 -18.17 -13.44
CA LEU A 64 -0.38 -19.23 -12.60
C LEU A 64 -1.76 -19.65 -13.13
N TYR A 65 -2.62 -18.69 -13.49
CA TYR A 65 -3.94 -18.94 -14.07
C TYR A 65 -3.87 -19.78 -15.35
N ALA A 66 -2.93 -19.47 -16.24
CA ALA A 66 -2.75 -20.18 -17.50
C ALA A 66 -2.07 -21.57 -17.31
N GLY A 67 -1.16 -21.68 -16.35
CA GLY A 67 -0.30 -22.86 -16.16
C GLY A 67 -0.85 -23.93 -15.22
N SER A 68 -1.86 -23.64 -14.39
CA SER A 68 -2.33 -24.59 -13.37
C SER A 68 -3.77 -25.05 -13.57
N ALA A 69 -3.92 -26.37 -13.75
CA ALA A 69 -5.23 -27.02 -13.95
C ALA A 69 -6.14 -26.98 -12.69
N GLN A 70 -5.57 -26.73 -11.50
CA GLN A 70 -6.27 -26.72 -10.21
C GLN A 70 -6.11 -25.39 -9.47
N TRP A 71 -6.11 -24.29 -10.20
CA TRP A 71 -5.84 -22.98 -9.61
C TRP A 71 -7.01 -22.40 -8.81
N LYS A 72 -8.24 -22.87 -9.06
CA LYS A 72 -9.44 -22.53 -8.29
C LYS A 72 -9.63 -23.49 -7.11
N ALA A 73 -9.80 -22.93 -5.92
CA ALA A 73 -10.40 -23.62 -4.79
C ALA A 73 -11.84 -24.07 -5.08
N SER A 74 -12.28 -25.12 -4.37
CA SER A 74 -13.68 -25.54 -4.28
C SER A 74 -14.58 -24.38 -3.78
N SER A 75 -15.89 -24.49 -3.98
CA SER A 75 -16.86 -23.46 -3.53
C SER A 75 -16.65 -23.10 -2.05
N GLY A 76 -16.59 -21.79 -1.76
CA GLY A 76 -16.30 -21.25 -0.43
C GLY A 76 -14.86 -21.46 0.08
N GLY A 77 -14.02 -22.13 -0.69
CA GLY A 77 -12.62 -22.41 -0.37
C GLY A 77 -11.67 -21.26 -0.70
N THR A 78 -10.43 -21.42 -0.24
CA THR A 78 -9.39 -20.39 -0.35
C THR A 78 -8.03 -21.00 -0.65
N THR A 79 -7.24 -20.33 -1.47
CA THR A 79 -5.93 -20.81 -1.91
C THR A 79 -4.89 -19.71 -1.84
N THR A 80 -3.76 -19.99 -1.19
CA THR A 80 -2.58 -19.13 -1.21
C THR A 80 -1.79 -19.40 -2.49
N LEU A 81 -1.54 -18.34 -3.25
CA LEU A 81 -0.83 -18.36 -4.53
C LEU A 81 0.65 -17.98 -4.36
N ALA A 82 0.96 -17.12 -3.38
CA ALA A 82 2.31 -16.73 -3.03
C ALA A 82 2.37 -16.36 -1.55
N SER A 83 3.50 -16.62 -0.89
CA SER A 83 3.71 -16.29 0.53
C SER A 83 5.19 -16.09 0.82
N SER A 84 5.51 -15.05 1.58
CA SER A 84 6.90 -14.78 1.98
C SER A 84 7.45 -15.79 2.98
N SER A 85 6.63 -16.51 3.73
CA SER A 85 7.11 -17.62 4.57
C SER A 85 7.31 -18.91 3.76
N GLY A 86 6.70 -19.01 2.59
CA GLY A 86 6.56 -20.26 1.84
C GLY A 86 5.41 -21.16 2.33
N ASP A 87 4.82 -20.82 3.48
CA ASP A 87 3.65 -21.52 4.03
C ASP A 87 2.34 -20.86 3.57
N PRO A 88 1.28 -21.64 3.35
CA PRO A 88 -0.03 -21.08 3.06
C PRO A 88 -0.60 -20.30 4.26
N ILE A 89 -1.45 -19.31 3.98
CA ILE A 89 -2.21 -18.60 5.00
C ILE A 89 -3.05 -19.60 5.80
N LYS A 90 -3.23 -19.34 7.10
CA LYS A 90 -4.04 -20.21 7.98
C LYS A 90 -5.43 -20.44 7.40
N ALA A 91 -5.90 -21.69 7.49
CA ALA A 91 -7.17 -22.15 6.94
C ALA A 91 -7.30 -22.03 5.39
N SER A 92 -6.18 -21.97 4.67
CA SER A 92 -6.16 -22.01 3.20
C SER A 92 -5.31 -23.17 2.66
N SER A 93 -5.58 -23.58 1.42
CA SER A 93 -4.72 -24.53 0.71
C SER A 93 -3.56 -23.82 0.02
N ALA A 94 -2.40 -24.47 -0.08
CA ALA A 94 -1.37 -24.05 -1.01
C ALA A 94 -1.80 -24.42 -2.44
N LEU A 95 -1.45 -23.58 -3.42
CA LEU A 95 -1.64 -23.92 -4.82
C LEU A 95 -0.79 -25.15 -5.20
N ALA A 96 -1.44 -26.18 -5.73
CA ALA A 96 -0.78 -27.44 -6.08
C ALA A 96 0.26 -27.23 -7.18
N GLY A 97 1.47 -27.77 -6.96
CA GLY A 97 2.57 -27.71 -7.94
C GLY A 97 3.32 -26.37 -8.00
N VAL A 98 3.05 -25.46 -7.07
CA VAL A 98 3.66 -24.12 -7.05
C VAL A 98 4.47 -23.91 -5.77
N ASN A 99 5.67 -23.35 -5.91
CA ASN A 99 6.45 -22.89 -4.77
C ASN A 99 6.02 -21.47 -4.38
N LEU A 100 5.29 -21.35 -3.27
CA LEU A 100 4.72 -20.10 -2.80
C LEU A 100 5.78 -19.02 -2.53
N LYS A 101 6.98 -19.43 -2.08
CA LYS A 101 8.08 -18.52 -1.78
C LYS A 101 8.71 -17.97 -3.04
N ASP A 102 8.88 -18.81 -4.05
CA ASP A 102 9.46 -18.39 -5.34
C ASP A 102 8.51 -17.41 -6.05
N CYS A 103 7.21 -17.71 -6.09
CA CYS A 103 6.21 -16.78 -6.64
C CYS A 103 6.20 -15.45 -5.88
N TYR A 104 6.34 -15.47 -4.54
CA TYR A 104 6.42 -14.23 -3.77
C TYR A 104 7.67 -13.41 -4.14
N ASN A 105 8.83 -14.07 -4.20
CA ASN A 105 10.09 -13.40 -4.54
C ASN A 105 10.08 -12.84 -5.96
N GLU A 106 9.43 -13.54 -6.90
CA GLU A 106 9.23 -13.08 -8.26
C GLU A 106 8.39 -11.80 -8.32
N VAL A 107 7.27 -11.74 -7.58
CA VAL A 107 6.44 -10.52 -7.47
C VAL A 107 7.24 -9.35 -6.89
N VAL A 108 8.00 -9.58 -5.82
CA VAL A 108 8.86 -8.54 -5.22
C VAL A 108 9.86 -8.02 -6.24
N LYS A 109 10.48 -8.91 -7.00
CA LYS A 109 11.45 -8.56 -8.05
C LYS A 109 10.81 -7.77 -9.19
N LEU A 110 9.68 -8.25 -9.73
CA LEU A 110 8.96 -7.62 -10.85
C LEU A 110 8.36 -6.27 -10.47
N SER A 111 7.94 -6.10 -9.22
CA SER A 111 7.33 -4.84 -8.77
C SER A 111 8.32 -3.68 -8.70
N GLU A 112 9.61 -3.97 -8.56
CA GLU A 112 10.68 -2.98 -8.34
C GLU A 112 10.42 -2.02 -7.16
N VAL A 113 9.49 -2.35 -6.26
CA VAL A 113 9.14 -1.52 -5.10
C VAL A 113 10.24 -1.64 -4.04
N PRO A 114 10.98 -0.55 -3.72
CA PRO A 114 12.15 -0.65 -2.83
C PRO A 114 11.80 -1.18 -1.43
N SER A 115 10.64 -0.81 -0.89
CA SER A 115 10.19 -1.23 0.44
C SER A 115 9.88 -2.73 0.52
N LEU A 116 9.56 -3.38 -0.61
CA LEU A 116 9.36 -4.82 -0.63
C LEU A 116 10.70 -5.56 -0.71
N GLN A 117 11.72 -4.95 -1.34
CA GLN A 117 13.06 -5.50 -1.46
C GLN A 117 13.86 -5.43 -0.16
N ASP A 118 13.72 -4.33 0.58
CA ASP A 118 14.38 -4.14 1.88
C ASP A 118 13.56 -4.73 3.06
N GLY A 119 12.36 -5.26 2.80
CA GLY A 119 11.47 -5.87 3.78
C GLY A 119 10.76 -4.89 4.71
N SER A 120 10.88 -3.58 4.50
CA SER A 120 10.21 -2.55 5.32
C SER A 120 8.74 -2.32 4.96
N GLY A 121 8.29 -2.85 3.82
CA GLY A 121 6.91 -2.82 3.36
C GLY A 121 6.31 -4.21 3.23
N HIS A 122 5.00 -4.26 3.33
CA HIS A 122 4.21 -5.48 3.24
C HIS A 122 3.03 -5.28 2.29
N PHE A 123 2.55 -6.37 1.71
CA PHE A 123 1.34 -6.30 0.91
C PHE A 123 0.48 -7.54 1.08
N PHE A 124 -0.80 -7.39 0.79
CA PHE A 124 -1.75 -8.48 0.65
C PHE A 124 -2.53 -8.25 -0.64
N ALA A 125 -2.47 -9.21 -1.55
CA ALA A 125 -3.20 -9.16 -2.79
C ALA A 125 -4.29 -10.24 -2.82
N ILE A 126 -5.49 -9.84 -3.20
CA ILE A 126 -6.64 -10.71 -3.35
C ILE A 126 -6.92 -10.85 -4.84
N ILE A 127 -7.06 -12.08 -5.30
CA ILE A 127 -7.30 -12.46 -6.70
C ILE A 127 -8.68 -13.11 -6.81
N ASN A 128 -9.38 -12.87 -7.92
CA ASN A 128 -10.64 -13.53 -8.24
C ASN A 128 -10.46 -14.83 -9.05
N GLY A 129 -11.53 -15.54 -9.33
CA GLY A 129 -11.58 -16.80 -10.08
C GLY A 129 -11.39 -16.64 -11.58
N ASN A 130 -10.90 -15.50 -12.05
CA ASN A 130 -10.45 -15.30 -13.42
C ASN A 130 -8.97 -14.89 -13.49
N GLY A 131 -8.21 -15.01 -12.40
CA GLY A 131 -6.79 -14.66 -12.33
C GLY A 131 -6.55 -13.15 -12.34
N LYS A 132 -7.58 -12.36 -12.03
CA LYS A 132 -7.49 -10.89 -11.98
C LYS A 132 -7.38 -10.39 -10.56
N VAL A 133 -6.62 -9.33 -10.36
CA VAL A 133 -6.53 -8.64 -9.08
C VAL A 133 -7.88 -8.05 -8.70
N HIS A 134 -8.41 -8.49 -7.55
CA HIS A 134 -9.62 -7.96 -6.94
C HIS A 134 -9.34 -6.76 -6.04
N SER A 135 -8.32 -6.87 -5.17
CA SER A 135 -7.92 -5.81 -4.25
C SER A 135 -6.46 -5.98 -3.85
N ILE A 136 -5.75 -4.88 -3.61
CA ILE A 136 -4.39 -4.90 -3.05
C ILE A 136 -4.34 -3.95 -1.88
N ILE A 137 -3.84 -4.43 -0.76
CA ILE A 137 -3.51 -3.64 0.43
C ILE A 137 -2.00 -3.64 0.54
N TYR A 138 -1.38 -2.47 0.45
CA TYR A 138 0.06 -2.28 0.55
C TYR A 138 0.37 -1.36 1.71
N THR A 139 1.37 -1.66 2.52
CA THR A 139 1.80 -0.78 3.61
C THR A 139 3.29 -0.59 3.61
N ALA A 140 3.70 0.66 3.73
CA ALA A 140 5.10 1.04 3.92
C ALA A 140 5.18 2.43 4.55
N ARG A 141 6.17 2.64 5.42
CA ARG A 141 6.54 3.97 5.95
C ARG A 141 5.39 4.69 6.67
N GLY A 142 4.47 3.93 7.30
CA GLY A 142 3.30 4.46 8.00
C GLY A 142 2.12 4.85 7.09
N TYR A 143 2.15 4.43 5.83
CA TYR A 143 1.09 4.65 4.86
C TYR A 143 0.51 3.34 4.38
N LEU A 144 -0.78 3.39 4.06
CA LEU A 144 -1.55 2.35 3.42
C LEU A 144 -1.87 2.78 2.00
N GLY A 145 -1.55 1.93 1.03
CA GLY A 145 -2.01 1.98 -0.34
C GLY A 145 -3.11 0.94 -0.56
N LEU A 146 -4.17 1.32 -1.25
CA LEU A 146 -5.30 0.45 -1.58
C LEU A 146 -5.57 0.53 -3.07
N TYR A 147 -5.70 -0.64 -3.69
CA TYR A 147 -6.36 -0.78 -4.99
C TYR A 147 -7.66 -1.55 -4.81
N SER A 148 -8.74 -1.09 -5.45
CA SER A 148 -10.04 -1.78 -5.44
C SER A 148 -10.57 -1.93 -6.87
N SER A 149 -10.89 -3.17 -7.26
CA SER A 149 -11.33 -3.50 -8.63
C SER A 149 -12.70 -2.92 -8.99
N ASP A 150 -13.58 -2.68 -8.01
CA ASP A 150 -14.92 -2.10 -8.20
C ASP A 150 -14.88 -0.64 -8.71
N THR A 151 -13.92 0.13 -8.22
CA THR A 151 -13.71 1.54 -8.57
C THR A 151 -12.56 1.74 -9.54
N GLN A 152 -11.69 0.73 -9.70
CA GLN A 152 -10.44 0.78 -10.46
C GLN A 152 -9.51 1.92 -10.03
N LYS A 153 -9.59 2.32 -8.76
CA LYS A 153 -8.81 3.42 -8.19
C LYS A 153 -7.67 2.91 -7.32
N TYR A 154 -6.63 3.73 -7.25
CA TYR A 154 -5.54 3.62 -6.30
C TYR A 154 -5.65 4.77 -5.31
N GLU A 155 -5.71 4.45 -4.04
CA GLU A 155 -5.86 5.41 -2.96
C GLU A 155 -4.74 5.20 -1.95
N ALA A 156 -4.38 6.27 -1.24
CA ALA A 156 -3.40 6.17 -0.17
C ALA A 156 -3.82 6.98 1.04
N TYR A 157 -3.56 6.38 2.20
CA TYR A 157 -3.97 6.86 3.50
C TYR A 157 -2.81 6.78 4.47
N LYS A 158 -2.77 7.68 5.45
CA LYS A 158 -1.82 7.61 6.56
C LYS A 158 -2.41 6.70 7.63
N ILE A 159 -1.66 5.70 8.07
CA ILE A 159 -2.13 4.80 9.13
C ILE A 159 -2.34 5.61 10.42
N GLY A 160 -3.50 5.42 11.05
CA GLY A 160 -3.93 6.17 12.23
C GLY A 160 -4.60 7.51 11.95
N GLU A 161 -4.75 7.95 10.67
CA GLU A 161 -5.57 9.12 10.37
C GLU A 161 -7.07 8.80 10.52
N THR A 162 -7.87 9.79 10.90
CA THR A 162 -9.32 9.65 11.02
C THR A 162 -9.98 10.06 9.70
N THR A 163 -10.82 9.18 9.16
CA THR A 163 -11.71 9.46 8.04
C THR A 163 -13.16 9.52 8.51
N ASP A 164 -14.09 9.85 7.62
CA ASP A 164 -15.53 9.76 7.88
C ASP A 164 -16.02 8.34 8.22
N TYR A 165 -15.19 7.32 7.98
CA TYR A 165 -15.52 5.90 8.12
C TYR A 165 -14.81 5.22 9.29
N GLY A 166 -13.91 5.94 9.98
CA GLY A 166 -13.16 5.41 11.13
C GLY A 166 -11.69 5.78 11.08
N THR A 167 -10.91 5.14 11.95
CA THR A 167 -9.45 5.30 11.97
C THR A 167 -8.82 4.33 10.98
N VAL A 168 -7.97 4.84 10.09
CA VAL A 168 -7.27 4.02 9.10
C VAL A 168 -6.37 3.01 9.80
N SER A 169 -6.64 1.73 9.60
CA SER A 169 -5.89 0.64 10.21
C SER A 169 -5.87 -0.58 9.30
N ASP A 170 -4.74 -1.28 9.30
CA ASP A 170 -4.55 -2.54 8.60
C ASP A 170 -4.45 -3.75 9.53
N ALA A 171 -4.75 -3.58 10.82
CA ALA A 171 -4.58 -4.60 11.85
C ALA A 171 -5.35 -5.90 11.54
N ALA A 172 -6.49 -5.79 10.85
CA ALA A 172 -7.29 -6.95 10.42
C ALA A 172 -6.55 -7.86 9.43
N TYR A 173 -5.60 -7.32 8.67
CA TYR A 173 -4.87 -8.06 7.63
C TYR A 173 -3.41 -8.35 8.02
N SER A 174 -2.78 -7.45 8.78
CA SER A 174 -1.33 -7.50 9.02
C SER A 174 -0.86 -8.74 9.79
N GLY A 175 -1.68 -9.32 10.66
CA GLY A 175 -1.31 -10.48 11.46
C GLY A 175 -1.43 -11.84 10.77
N SER A 176 -2.10 -11.95 9.63
CA SER A 176 -2.38 -13.26 9.00
C SER A 176 -2.26 -13.28 7.48
N PHE A 177 -2.39 -12.14 6.81
CA PHE A 177 -2.48 -12.09 5.35
C PHE A 177 -1.31 -11.36 4.69
N TYR A 178 -0.53 -10.60 5.45
CA TYR A 178 0.55 -9.82 4.88
C TYR A 178 1.67 -10.67 4.31
N SER A 179 2.26 -10.11 3.26
CA SER A 179 3.28 -10.72 2.42
C SER A 179 2.78 -11.97 1.69
N SER A 180 1.55 -11.91 1.16
CA SER A 180 0.94 -13.02 0.43
C SER A 180 0.00 -12.60 -0.71
N ILE A 181 -0.23 -13.54 -1.63
CA ILE A 181 -1.27 -13.45 -2.67
C ILE A 181 -2.28 -14.56 -2.42
N TYR A 182 -3.56 -14.20 -2.43
CA TYR A 182 -4.64 -15.05 -1.99
C TYR A 182 -5.81 -15.06 -2.97
N TYR A 183 -6.25 -16.25 -3.32
CA TYR A 183 -7.51 -16.45 -4.02
C TYR A 183 -8.59 -16.89 -3.03
N ILE A 184 -9.77 -16.30 -3.15
CA ILE A 184 -10.95 -16.67 -2.38
C ILE A 184 -12.14 -16.88 -3.31
N ALA A 185 -12.68 -18.10 -3.28
CA ALA A 185 -13.81 -18.49 -4.11
C ALA A 185 -15.05 -17.64 -3.85
N ALA A 186 -15.26 -17.18 -2.62
CA ALA A 186 -16.46 -16.43 -2.25
C ALA A 186 -16.62 -15.07 -2.96
N ILE A 187 -15.55 -14.52 -3.54
CA ILE A 187 -15.61 -13.28 -4.33
C ILE A 187 -16.23 -13.52 -5.71
N ASP A 188 -16.21 -14.76 -6.22
CA ASP A 188 -16.79 -15.06 -7.53
C ASP A 188 -18.29 -15.34 -7.42
N ASP A 189 -19.04 -14.75 -8.35
CA ASP A 189 -20.48 -14.92 -8.43
C ASP A 189 -20.86 -16.41 -8.53
N GLY A 190 -21.76 -16.84 -7.63
CA GLY A 190 -22.27 -18.21 -7.56
C GLY A 190 -21.30 -19.23 -6.97
N ASN A 191 -20.12 -18.82 -6.50
CA ASN A 191 -19.09 -19.72 -5.98
C ASN A 191 -19.04 -19.77 -4.43
N SER A 192 -20.01 -19.14 -3.76
CA SER A 192 -20.34 -19.29 -2.34
C SER A 192 -21.85 -19.35 -2.15
N SER A 193 -22.31 -20.24 -1.27
CA SER A 193 -23.69 -20.26 -0.77
C SER A 193 -23.89 -19.40 0.47
N ASP A 194 -22.81 -18.86 1.06
CA ASP A 194 -22.85 -17.94 2.20
C ASP A 194 -22.73 -16.49 1.69
N PRO A 195 -23.82 -15.70 1.73
CA PRO A 195 -23.81 -14.30 1.31
C PRO A 195 -22.89 -13.43 2.16
N ASN A 196 -22.66 -13.79 3.43
CA ASN A 196 -21.80 -13.02 4.32
C ASN A 196 -20.35 -13.14 3.90
N ALA A 197 -19.90 -14.33 3.50
CA ALA A 197 -18.54 -14.56 3.01
C ALA A 197 -18.26 -13.73 1.74
N SER A 198 -19.18 -13.73 0.77
CA SER A 198 -19.03 -12.93 -0.44
C SER A 198 -18.98 -11.43 -0.16
N TYR A 199 -19.81 -10.96 0.78
CA TYR A 199 -19.82 -9.56 1.18
C TYR A 199 -18.54 -9.16 1.92
N MET A 200 -18.09 -9.94 2.90
CA MET A 200 -16.89 -9.64 3.72
C MET A 200 -15.62 -9.45 2.89
N TRP A 201 -15.52 -10.15 1.77
CA TRP A 201 -14.36 -10.09 0.87
C TRP A 201 -14.58 -9.17 -0.33
N SER A 202 -15.71 -8.47 -0.40
CA SER A 202 -15.95 -7.42 -1.39
C SER A 202 -15.04 -6.22 -1.16
N CYS A 203 -14.75 -5.48 -2.25
CA CYS A 203 -14.00 -4.22 -2.17
C CYS A 203 -14.63 -3.20 -1.19
N ALA A 204 -15.96 -3.17 -1.05
CA ALA A 204 -16.64 -2.30 -0.11
C ALA A 204 -16.36 -2.69 1.35
N ALA A 205 -16.51 -3.97 1.69
CA ALA A 205 -16.20 -4.47 3.02
C ALA A 205 -14.72 -4.30 3.37
N ILE A 206 -13.80 -4.56 2.42
CA ILE A 206 -12.37 -4.33 2.62
C ILE A 206 -12.11 -2.85 2.96
N ARG A 207 -12.69 -1.92 2.21
CA ARG A 207 -12.59 -0.47 2.49
C ARG A 207 -13.15 -0.11 3.87
N SER A 208 -14.26 -0.73 4.28
CA SER A 208 -14.82 -0.52 5.61
C SER A 208 -13.91 -1.04 6.72
N VAL A 209 -13.38 -2.27 6.59
CA VAL A 209 -12.47 -2.87 7.58
C VAL A 209 -11.21 -2.02 7.75
N LEU A 210 -10.74 -1.40 6.68
CA LEU A 210 -9.59 -0.49 6.70
C LEU A 210 -9.92 0.91 7.25
N GLY A 211 -11.19 1.23 7.52
CA GLY A 211 -11.63 2.54 7.99
C GLY A 211 -11.57 3.64 6.91
N VAL A 212 -11.71 3.27 5.63
CA VAL A 212 -11.59 4.22 4.48
C VAL A 212 -12.82 4.24 3.57
N GLY A 213 -13.85 3.44 3.84
CA GLY A 213 -15.09 3.45 3.06
C GLY A 213 -16.30 2.94 3.83
N LYS A 214 -17.48 3.14 3.24
CA LYS A 214 -18.75 2.64 3.78
C LYS A 214 -18.83 1.11 3.71
N LEU A 215 -19.52 0.53 4.70
CA LEU A 215 -20.16 -0.79 4.61
C LEU A 215 -21.24 -0.77 3.52
#